data_AF-E4Y367-F1
#
_entry.id   AF-E4Y367-F1
#
_cell.length_a   1.000
_cell.length_b   1.000
_cell.length_c   1.000
_cell.angle_alpha   90.00
_cell.angle_beta   90.00
_cell.angle_gamma   90.00
#
_symmetry.space_group_name_H-M   'P 1'
#
loop_
_entity.id
_entity.type
_entity.pdbx_description
1 polymer ?
#
loop_
_entity_poly.entity_id
_entity_poly.type
_entity_poly.pdbx_seq_one_letter_code
_entity_poly.pdbx_strand_id
1 'polypeptide(L)'
;MNFGNAQQDSFGYCYARSEGESPPRANFGTPPPSGHISGQPDYFSVLAQASGRPGLPPRTMDFMLSQEELSRRNARRKRNREAAARCRERRMETIKELENKVKALQMERDQLKKNNEKMAYDLDKCKFQ
;
A
#
# COMPACT_ATOMS: atom_id res chain seq x y z
N MET A 1 -13.84 -33.44 -4.91
CA MET A 1 -13.09 -32.15 -4.91
C MET A 1 -13.19 -31.60 -3.49
N ASN A 2 -12.11 -31.65 -2.72
CA ASN A 2 -12.07 -31.12 -1.35
C ASN A 2 -11.51 -29.70 -1.38
N PHE A 3 -12.31 -28.71 -0.98
CA PHE A 3 -11.87 -27.34 -0.77
C PHE A 3 -11.21 -27.25 0.61
N GLY A 4 -9.90 -27.01 0.65
CA GLY A 4 -9.15 -26.82 1.90
C GLY A 4 -9.65 -25.59 2.65
N ASN A 5 -9.92 -25.75 3.95
CA ASN A 5 -10.37 -24.70 4.86
C ASN A 5 -9.30 -23.59 4.99
N ALA A 6 -9.57 -22.42 4.44
CA ALA A 6 -8.82 -21.20 4.72
C ALA A 6 -9.30 -20.59 6.06
N GLN A 7 -8.43 -20.48 7.06
CA GLN A 7 -8.70 -19.68 8.26
C GLN A 7 -8.38 -18.21 7.97
N GLN A 8 -9.36 -17.35 8.23
CA GLN A 8 -9.19 -15.90 8.20
C GLN A 8 -8.79 -15.43 9.60
N ASP A 9 -7.81 -14.53 9.70
CA ASP A 9 -7.56 -13.78 10.92
C ASP A 9 -8.52 -12.57 11.03
N SER A 10 -8.61 -11.98 12.22
CA SER A 10 -9.47 -10.81 12.53
C SER A 10 -9.16 -9.57 11.65
N PHE A 11 -7.99 -9.55 11.02
CA PHE A 11 -7.51 -8.44 10.18
C PHE A 11 -7.66 -8.71 8.67
N GLY A 12 -8.23 -9.85 8.27
CA GLY A 12 -8.55 -10.17 6.87
C GLY A 12 -7.33 -10.50 6.00
N TYR A 13 -6.19 -10.84 6.59
CA TYR A 13 -5.01 -11.30 5.86
C TYR A 13 -5.06 -12.82 5.67
N CYS A 14 -5.17 -13.27 4.42
CA CYS A 14 -5.03 -14.68 4.08
C CYS A 14 -3.54 -15.08 4.13
N TYR A 15 -3.11 -15.70 5.22
CA TYR A 15 -1.82 -16.38 5.27
C TYR A 15 -1.98 -17.85 4.88
N ALA A 16 -1.25 -18.30 3.85
CA ALA A 16 -1.14 -19.71 3.52
C ALA A 16 -0.36 -20.42 4.65
N ARG A 17 -0.90 -21.54 5.15
CA ARG A 17 -0.30 -22.37 6.19
C ARG A 17 1.07 -22.86 5.72
N SER A 18 2.08 -22.63 6.55
CA SER A 18 3.48 -23.02 6.33
C SER A 18 3.65 -24.54 6.35
N GLU A 19 3.63 -25.16 5.18
CA GLU A 19 4.25 -26.47 4.95
C GLU A 19 5.36 -26.23 3.92
N GLY A 20 6.58 -26.07 4.43
CA GLY A 20 7.90 -26.41 3.88
C GLY A 20 8.30 -26.33 2.39
N GLU A 21 7.44 -26.01 1.43
CA GLU A 21 7.80 -26.03 0.01
C GLU A 21 7.43 -24.70 -0.64
N SER A 22 8.47 -23.93 -0.99
CA SER A 22 8.31 -22.75 -1.84
C SER A 22 7.70 -23.20 -3.18
N PRO A 23 6.63 -22.57 -3.69
CA PRO A 23 6.13 -22.90 -5.01
C PRO A 23 7.27 -22.72 -6.02
N PRO A 24 7.43 -23.65 -6.99
CA PRO A 24 8.49 -23.51 -7.98
C PRO A 24 8.31 -22.15 -8.67
N ARG A 25 9.33 -21.32 -8.55
CA ARG A 25 9.39 -20.01 -9.20
C ARG A 25 9.19 -20.28 -10.68
N ALA A 26 8.03 -19.91 -11.23
CA ALA A 26 7.76 -20.07 -12.64
C ALA A 26 8.94 -19.46 -13.40
N ASN A 27 9.67 -20.32 -14.12
CA ASN A 27 10.81 -19.92 -14.92
C ASN A 27 10.23 -19.21 -16.14
N PHE A 28 9.84 -17.95 -15.96
CA PHE A 28 9.52 -17.07 -17.06
C PHE A 28 10.83 -16.87 -17.79
N GLY A 29 11.05 -17.67 -18.83
CA GLY A 29 12.16 -17.51 -19.75
C GLY A 29 12.32 -16.03 -20.03
N THR A 30 13.56 -15.54 -19.95
CA THR A 30 13.89 -14.17 -20.29
C THR A 30 13.16 -13.82 -21.59
N PRO A 31 12.33 -12.77 -21.63
CA PRO A 31 11.72 -12.36 -22.88
C PRO A 31 12.85 -12.17 -23.90
N PRO A 32 12.68 -12.63 -25.15
CA PRO A 32 13.70 -12.43 -26.17
C PRO A 32 14.05 -10.94 -26.21
N PRO A 33 15.33 -10.58 -26.40
CA PRO A 33 15.71 -9.18 -26.49
C PRO A 33 14.93 -8.56 -27.64
N SER A 34 13.93 -7.73 -27.32
CA SER A 34 13.25 -6.90 -28.30
C SER A 34 14.32 -6.12 -29.04
N GLY A 35 14.44 -6.36 -30.35
CA GLY A 35 15.38 -5.65 -31.20
C GLY A 35 15.15 -4.15 -31.09
N HIS A 36 15.94 -3.49 -30.25
CA HIS A 36 16.01 -2.05 -30.17
C HIS A 36 16.86 -1.59 -31.35
N ILE A 37 16.19 -1.04 -32.37
CA ILE A 37 16.85 -0.28 -33.43
C ILE A 37 17.49 0.93 -32.73
N SER A 38 18.80 0.87 -32.54
CA SER A 38 19.60 1.95 -31.95
C SER A 38 19.52 3.20 -32.84
N GLY A 39 18.96 4.30 -32.33
CA GLY A 39 19.15 5.63 -32.92
C GLY A 39 17.90 6.38 -33.37
N GLN A 40 16.68 5.92 -33.05
CA GLN A 40 15.47 6.76 -33.17
C GLN A 40 14.99 7.14 -31.78
N PRO A 41 14.74 8.43 -31.48
CA PRO A 41 14.06 8.78 -30.25
C PRO A 41 12.68 8.13 -30.30
N ASP A 42 12.39 7.26 -29.33
CA ASP A 42 11.06 6.65 -29.22
C ASP A 42 10.05 7.79 -29.08
N TYR A 43 9.30 8.06 -30.16
CA TYR A 43 8.28 9.11 -30.23
C TYR A 43 7.25 9.01 -29.08
N PHE A 44 7.10 7.81 -28.52
CA PHE A 44 6.30 7.52 -27.32
C PHE A 44 6.83 8.17 -26.03
N SER A 45 8.14 8.37 -25.90
CA SER A 45 8.78 8.98 -24.72
C SER A 45 8.52 10.48 -24.64
N VAL A 46 8.52 11.18 -25.79
CA VAL A 46 8.32 12.64 -25.85
C VAL A 46 6.86 13.03 -25.57
N LEU A 47 5.89 12.21 -26.01
CA LEU A 47 4.46 12.45 -25.72
C LEU A 47 4.08 12.22 -24.24
N ALA A 48 4.90 11.47 -23.49
CA ALA A 48 4.64 11.19 -22.09
C ALA A 48 4.69 12.45 -21.20
N GLN A 49 5.61 13.37 -21.50
CA GLN A 49 5.80 14.60 -20.71
C GLN A 49 4.69 15.64 -20.92
N ALA A 50 3.99 15.60 -22.05
CA ALA A 50 2.98 16.61 -22.39
C ALA A 50 1.66 16.47 -21.62
N SER A 51 1.39 15.32 -20.98
CA SER A 51 0.05 15.02 -20.45
C SER A 51 -0.13 15.26 -18.95
N GLY A 52 0.91 15.70 -18.21
CA GLY A 52 0.86 15.97 -16.77
C GLY A 52 0.46 14.77 -15.88
N ARG A 53 0.21 13.61 -16.49
CA ARG A 53 -0.15 12.37 -15.80
C ARG A 53 1.14 11.61 -15.50
N PRO A 54 1.35 11.18 -14.25
CA PRO A 54 2.48 10.32 -13.95
C PRO A 54 2.35 8.98 -14.71
N GLY A 55 3.44 8.53 -15.32
CA GLY A 55 3.53 7.25 -16.03
C GLY A 55 3.48 7.36 -17.56
N LEU A 56 3.64 6.22 -18.23
CA LEU A 56 3.61 6.13 -19.68
C LEU A 56 2.20 6.46 -20.23
N PRO A 57 2.12 7.16 -21.38
CA PRO A 57 0.85 7.41 -22.02
C PRO A 57 0.23 6.09 -22.53
N PRO A 58 -1.10 6.03 -22.69
CA PRO A 58 -1.75 4.87 -23.27
C PRO A 58 -1.23 4.60 -24.70
N ARG A 59 -0.99 3.34 -25.05
CA ARG A 59 -0.57 2.92 -26.41
C ARG A 59 -1.53 3.37 -27.51
N THR A 60 -2.81 3.44 -27.20
CA THR A 60 -3.89 3.86 -28.12
C THR A 60 -4.59 5.10 -27.56
N MET A 61 -4.65 6.17 -28.36
CA MET A 61 -5.34 7.41 -28.00
C MET A 61 -6.86 7.23 -27.98
N ASP A 62 -7.55 8.08 -27.24
CA ASP A 62 -9.00 7.94 -27.03
C ASP A 62 -9.83 8.22 -28.29
N PHE A 63 -9.35 9.07 -29.22
CA PHE A 63 -10.03 9.36 -30.50
C PHE A 63 -9.92 8.23 -31.53
N MET A 64 -8.99 7.29 -31.33
CA MET A 64 -8.82 6.11 -32.18
C MET A 64 -9.69 4.93 -31.73
N LEU A 65 -10.44 5.09 -30.64
CA LEU A 65 -11.32 4.04 -30.11
C LEU A 65 -12.72 4.15 -30.68
N SER A 66 -13.39 3.01 -30.82
CA SER A 66 -14.83 3.02 -30.99
C SER A 66 -15.54 3.60 -29.77
N GLN A 67 -16.77 4.09 -29.96
CA GLN A 67 -17.57 4.67 -28.89
C GLN A 67 -17.79 3.70 -27.72
N GLU A 68 -17.96 2.40 -28.02
CA GLU A 68 -18.14 1.37 -27.01
C GLU A 68 -16.87 1.14 -26.19
N GLU A 69 -15.71 1.03 -26.85
CA GLU A 69 -14.42 0.87 -26.18
C GLU A 69 -14.06 2.07 -25.30
N LEU A 70 -14.33 3.28 -25.79
CA LEU A 70 -14.13 4.51 -25.03
C LEU A 70 -15.02 4.54 -23.78
N SER A 71 -16.28 4.12 -23.90
CA SER A 71 -17.21 4.04 -22.76
C SER A 71 -16.74 3.04 -21.72
N ARG A 72 -16.33 1.83 -22.13
CA ARG A 72 -15.73 0.82 -21.24
C ARG A 72 -14.47 1.35 -20.54
N ARG A 73 -13.61 2.06 -21.28
CA ARG A 73 -12.38 2.68 -20.75
C ARG A 73 -12.71 3.74 -19.69
N ASN A 74 -13.69 4.60 -19.95
CA ASN A 74 -14.11 5.65 -19.02
C ASN A 74 -14.73 5.07 -17.75
N ALA A 75 -15.56 4.02 -17.85
CA ALA A 75 -16.11 3.32 -16.69
C ALA A 75 -15.01 2.71 -15.80
N ARG A 76 -13.97 2.12 -16.41
CA ARG A 76 -12.79 1.64 -15.68
C ARG A 76 -11.99 2.76 -15.01
N ARG A 77 -11.74 3.87 -15.72
CA ARG A 77 -11.06 5.05 -15.14
C ARG A 77 -11.84 5.63 -13.96
N LYS A 78 -13.17 5.73 -14.05
CA LYS A 78 -14.05 6.18 -12.96
C LYS A 78 -13.90 5.28 -11.74
N ARG A 79 -14.06 3.95 -11.90
CA ARG A 79 -13.89 2.99 -10.81
C ARG A 79 -12.50 3.04 -10.19
N ASN A 80 -11.44 3.14 -10.99
CA ASN A 80 -10.08 3.23 -10.48
C ASN A 80 -9.84 4.53 -9.71
N ARG A 81 -10.40 5.66 -10.17
CA ARG A 81 -10.37 6.93 -9.44
C ARG A 81 -11.01 6.82 -8.07
N GLU A 82 -12.22 6.24 -8.00
CA GLU A 82 -12.93 6.02 -6.74
C GLU A 82 -12.17 5.06 -5.82
N ALA A 83 -11.61 3.96 -6.37
CA ALA A 83 -10.81 3.02 -5.60
C ALA A 83 -9.53 3.67 -5.04
N ALA A 84 -8.85 4.50 -5.84
CA ALA A 84 -7.67 5.23 -5.40
C ALA A 84 -8.01 6.25 -4.30
N ALA A 85 -9.14 6.94 -4.41
CA ALA A 85 -9.63 7.85 -3.36
C ALA A 85 -9.87 7.09 -2.04
N ARG A 86 -10.62 5.98 -2.08
CA ARG A 86 -10.85 5.12 -0.89
C ARG A 86 -9.55 4.56 -0.32
N CYS A 87 -8.60 4.18 -1.17
CA CYS A 87 -7.32 3.64 -0.71
C CYS A 87 -6.48 4.72 0.00
N ARG A 88 -6.49 5.96 -0.51
CA ARG A 88 -5.86 7.11 0.15
C ARG A 88 -6.55 7.45 1.47
N GLU A 89 -7.88 7.47 1.50
CA GLU A 89 -8.68 7.73 2.71
C GLU A 89 -8.34 6.73 3.83
N ARG A 90 -8.44 5.42 3.55
CA ARG A 90 -8.07 4.37 4.52
C ARG A 90 -6.64 4.52 5.04
N ARG A 91 -5.69 4.84 4.15
CA ARG A 91 -4.30 5.06 4.55
C ARG A 91 -4.20 6.24 5.53
N MET A 92 -4.89 7.35 5.25
CA MET A 92 -4.88 8.52 6.14
C MET A 92 -5.55 8.22 7.48
N GLU A 93 -6.65 7.47 7.49
CA GLU A 93 -7.32 7.00 8.71
C GLU A 93 -6.37 6.15 9.56
N THR A 94 -5.70 5.16 8.95
CA THR A 94 -4.73 4.31 9.67
C THR A 94 -3.58 5.14 10.25
N ILE A 95 -3.03 6.08 9.47
CA ILE A 95 -1.98 6.98 9.95
C ILE A 95 -2.48 7.78 11.16
N LYS A 96 -3.66 8.38 11.07
CA LYS A 96 -4.27 9.15 12.16
C LYS A 96 -4.50 8.30 13.41
N GLU A 97 -4.97 7.08 13.25
CA GLU A 97 -5.15 6.14 14.37
C GLU A 97 -3.81 5.82 15.05
N LEU A 98 -2.76 5.55 14.26
CA LEU A 98 -1.43 5.28 14.80
C LEU A 98 -0.84 6.50 15.52
N GLU A 99 -0.99 7.69 14.94
CA GLU A 99 -0.56 8.95 15.58
C GLU A 99 -1.28 9.17 16.93
N ASN A 100 -2.59 8.90 16.98
CA ASN A 100 -3.36 8.99 18.22
C ASN A 100 -2.90 7.96 19.26
N LYS A 101 -2.64 6.72 18.85
CA LYS A 101 -2.12 5.67 19.74
C LYS A 101 -0.76 6.05 20.31
N VAL A 102 0.15 6.58 19.49
CA VAL A 102 1.47 7.05 19.94
C VAL A 102 1.30 8.16 20.97
N LYS A 103 0.45 9.16 20.71
CA LYS A 103 0.18 10.24 21.67
C LYS A 103 -0.38 9.71 23.00
N ALA A 104 -1.37 8.82 22.94
CA ALA A 104 -1.97 8.24 24.14
C ALA A 104 -0.94 7.47 24.98
N LEU A 105 -0.13 6.62 24.33
CA LEU A 105 0.92 5.85 25.02
C LEU A 105 2.03 6.74 25.59
N GLN A 106 2.39 7.84 24.91
CA GLN A 106 3.34 8.81 25.45
C GLN A 106 2.81 9.51 26.71
N MET A 107 1.54 9.93 26.68
CA MET A 107 0.89 10.51 27.86
C MET A 107 0.82 9.53 29.02
N GLU A 108 0.45 8.28 28.76
CA GLU A 108 0.39 7.23 29.78
C GLU A 108 1.77 6.94 30.38
N ARG A 109 2.80 6.80 29.54
CA ARG A 109 4.19 6.64 29.98
C ARG A 109 4.60 7.77 30.92
N ASP A 110 4.31 9.02 30.55
CA ASP A 110 4.69 10.19 31.34
C ASP A 110 3.95 10.25 32.66
N GLN A 111 2.67 9.87 32.68
CA GLN A 111 1.91 9.77 33.91
C GLN A 111 2.46 8.70 34.84
N LEU A 112 2.75 7.50 34.31
CA LEU A 112 3.32 6.40 35.08
C LEU A 112 4.71 6.76 35.61
N LYS A 113 5.55 7.41 34.81
CA LYS A 113 6.86 7.88 35.23
C LYS A 113 6.76 8.86 36.40
N LYS A 114 5.88 9.86 36.32
CA LYS A 114 5.62 10.81 37.43
C LYS A 114 5.14 10.10 38.69
N ASN A 115 4.24 9.14 38.54
CA ASN A 115 3.73 8.37 39.69
C ASN A 115 4.85 7.55 40.34
N ASN A 116 5.71 6.90 39.54
CA ASN A 116 6.86 6.15 40.04
C ASN A 116 7.86 7.06 40.76
N GLU A 117 8.17 8.24 40.19
CA GLU A 117 9.06 9.23 40.83
C GLU A 117 8.48 9.69 42.17
N LYS A 118 7.18 9.99 42.23
CA LYS A 118 6.50 10.37 43.46
C LYS A 118 6.55 9.27 44.51
N MET A 119 6.24 8.03 44.14
CA MET A 119 6.28 6.90 45.07
C MET A 119 7.71 6.62 45.55
N ALA A 120 8.71 6.74 44.67
CA ALA A 120 10.11 6.59 45.06
C ALA A 120 10.53 7.65 46.08
N TYR A 121 10.13 8.90 45.87
CA TYR A 121 10.35 9.99 46.84
C TYR A 121 9.68 9.72 48.19
N ASP A 122 8.41 9.30 48.19
CA ASP A 122 7.67 9.00 49.41
C ASP A 122 8.30 7.82 50.17
N LEU A 123 8.77 6.78 49.47
CA LEU A 123 9.51 5.66 50.06
C LEU A 123 10.83 6.11 50.68
N ASP A 124 11.58 6.97 50.00
CA ASP A 124 12.85 7.49 50.51
C ASP A 124 12.64 8.29 51.81
N LYS A 125 11.65 9.20 51.80
CA LYS A 125 11.28 10.01 52.96
C LYS A 125 10.86 9.17 54.18
N CYS A 126 10.20 8.05 53.97
CA CYS A 126 9.78 7.15 55.05
C CYS A 126 10.90 6.21 55.53
N LYS A 127 11.93 5.95 54.72
CA LYS A 127 13.08 5.11 55.12
C LYS A 127 14.07 5.81 56.03
N PHE A 128 14.14 7.14 55.97
CA PHE A 128 15.07 7.96 56.73
C PHE A 128 14.43 8.70 57.92
N GLN A 129 13.18 8.35 58.27
CA GLN A 129 12.53 8.68 59.54
C GLN A 129 12.58 7.46 60.46
#